data_AF-A0A428XQQ0-F1
#
_entry.id   AF-A0A428XQQ0-F1
#
_cell.length_a   1.000
_cell.length_b   1.000
_cell.length_c   1.000
_cell.angle_alpha   90.00
_cell.angle_beta   90.00
_cell.angle_gamma   90.00
#
_symmetry.space_group_name_H-M   'P 1'
#
loop_
_entity.id
_entity.type
_entity.pdbx_description
1 polymer ?
#
loop_
_entity_poly.entity_id
_entity_poly.type
_entity_poly.pdbx_seq_one_letter_code
_entity_poly.pdbx_strand_id
1 'polypeptide(L)'
;MFRLIQLRAQHGEPRIGIDPDGYGSEHAALARYRETPAAYFGIGRFDAEGRLAEIIMDTVCSPTAYCPRTAVVVHAETFQRLCDTCSFGLEVLTLPELALHLGVVVRMAPVLAPSGRHAAPDEAYSASNRIAREFATHVDDPVWRMELCAELSRTPSAVNGLLIGVGALSHREVLDHYPALCALGTQLPGVVHEDLVRATRRPLSPAGVTALRLGM
;
A
#
# COMPACT_ATOMS: atom_id res chain seq x y z
N MET A 1 2.24 -22.83 -5.87
CA MET A 1 0.83 -22.57 -5.51
C MET A 1 0.79 -21.98 -4.10
N PHE A 2 -0.20 -21.17 -3.76
CA PHE A 2 -0.37 -20.58 -2.42
C PHE A 2 -1.70 -21.00 -1.79
N ARG A 3 -1.75 -21.19 -0.47
CA ARG A 3 -2.99 -21.49 0.28
C ARG A 3 -2.96 -20.80 1.63
N LEU A 4 -4.13 -20.52 2.21
CA LEU A 4 -4.18 -19.94 3.55
C LEU A 4 -3.82 -20.99 4.60
N ILE A 5 -3.09 -20.56 5.64
CA ILE A 5 -2.61 -21.42 6.72
C ILE A 5 -3.28 -21.01 8.01
N GLN A 6 -3.90 -21.97 8.67
CA GLN A 6 -4.34 -21.87 10.05
C GLN A 6 -3.26 -22.48 10.92
N LEU A 7 -2.78 -21.73 11.92
CA LEU A 7 -1.90 -22.25 12.94
C LEU A 7 -2.67 -22.23 14.25
N ARG A 8 -2.88 -23.41 14.84
CA ARG A 8 -3.61 -23.56 16.10
C ARG A 8 -2.73 -24.30 17.07
N ALA A 9 -2.79 -23.91 18.33
CA ALA A 9 -2.23 -24.69 19.41
C ALA A 9 -3.22 -25.79 19.81
N GLN A 10 -2.77 -27.04 19.81
CA GLN A 10 -3.51 -28.16 20.35
C GLN A 10 -2.63 -28.82 21.42
N HIS A 11 -2.99 -28.65 22.69
CA HIS A 11 -2.17 -29.09 23.85
C HIS A 11 -0.74 -28.54 23.83
N GLY A 12 -0.54 -27.31 23.36
CA GLY A 12 0.78 -26.68 23.25
C GLY A 12 1.57 -27.09 22.00
N GLU A 13 1.07 -28.02 21.19
CA GLU A 13 1.69 -28.38 19.91
C GLU A 13 1.08 -27.58 18.74
N PRO A 14 1.90 -27.13 17.77
CA PRO A 14 1.41 -26.46 16.58
C PRO A 14 0.69 -27.45 15.64
N ARG A 15 -0.53 -27.11 15.24
CA ARG A 15 -1.27 -27.80 14.17
C ARG A 15 -1.47 -26.85 13.01
N ILE A 16 -0.98 -27.27 11.84
CA ILE A 16 -1.12 -26.55 10.57
C ILE A 16 -2.37 -27.06 9.85
N GLY A 17 -3.40 -26.22 9.81
CA GLY A 17 -4.55 -26.41 8.93
C GLY A 17 -4.30 -25.70 7.59
N ILE A 18 -4.72 -26.32 6.49
CA ILE A 18 -4.57 -25.76 5.15
C ILE A 18 -5.96 -25.51 4.59
N ASP A 19 -6.21 -24.29 4.16
CA ASP A 19 -7.43 -23.93 3.46
C ASP A 19 -7.50 -24.65 2.10
N PRO A 20 -8.67 -25.19 1.69
CA PRO A 20 -8.80 -25.93 0.44
C PRO A 20 -8.59 -25.04 -0.79
N ASP A 21 -8.82 -23.72 -0.68
CA ASP A 21 -8.71 -22.82 -1.80
C ASP A 21 -7.25 -22.52 -2.14
N GLY A 22 -6.92 -22.71 -3.41
CA GLY A 22 -5.61 -22.43 -3.98
C GLY A 22 -5.57 -21.09 -4.69
N TYR A 23 -4.46 -20.37 -4.52
CA TYR A 23 -4.19 -19.10 -5.18
C TYR A 23 -2.99 -19.23 -6.11
N GLY A 24 -3.09 -18.59 -7.28
CA GLY A 24 -2.03 -18.56 -8.29
C GLY A 24 -0.84 -17.68 -7.93
N SER A 25 -0.99 -16.77 -6.96
CA SER A 25 0.06 -15.83 -6.54
C SER A 25 0.03 -15.53 -5.03
N GLU A 26 1.20 -15.16 -4.48
CA GLU A 26 1.33 -14.70 -3.09
C GLU A 26 0.44 -13.50 -2.81
N HIS A 27 0.37 -12.56 -3.76
CA HIS A 27 -0.41 -11.34 -3.63
C HIS A 27 -1.91 -11.62 -3.50
N ALA A 28 -2.47 -12.50 -4.33
CA ALA A 28 -3.88 -12.86 -4.26
C ALA A 28 -4.22 -13.56 -2.93
N ALA A 29 -3.32 -14.44 -2.46
CA ALA A 29 -3.47 -15.08 -1.16
C ALA A 29 -3.38 -14.08 0.01
N LEU A 30 -2.48 -13.08 -0.05
CA LEU A 30 -2.34 -12.01 0.95
C LEU A 30 -3.56 -11.09 1.00
N ALA A 31 -4.10 -10.73 -0.17
CA ALA A 31 -5.33 -9.94 -0.24
C ALA A 31 -6.48 -10.67 0.46
N ARG A 32 -6.70 -11.94 0.10
CA ARG A 32 -7.77 -12.76 0.71
C ARG A 32 -7.54 -13.03 2.19
N TYR A 33 -6.30 -13.29 2.59
CA TYR A 33 -5.91 -13.42 3.99
C TYR A 33 -6.33 -12.19 4.82
N ARG A 34 -6.09 -10.98 4.30
CA ARG A 34 -6.35 -9.70 4.99
C ARG A 34 -7.82 -9.34 5.08
N GLU A 35 -8.70 -9.96 4.29
CA GLU A 35 -10.15 -9.83 4.47
C GLU A 35 -10.62 -10.55 5.73
N THR A 36 -9.95 -11.62 6.15
CA THR A 36 -10.34 -12.45 7.31
C THR A 36 -9.14 -12.89 8.16
N PRO A 37 -8.34 -11.95 8.71
CA PRO A 37 -7.06 -12.27 9.35
C PRO A 37 -7.21 -13.03 10.68
N ALA A 38 -8.35 -12.93 11.35
CA ALA A 38 -8.62 -13.63 12.60
C ALA A 38 -8.75 -15.16 12.43
N ALA A 39 -9.07 -15.63 11.22
CA ALA A 39 -9.25 -17.04 10.93
C ALA A 39 -7.94 -17.75 10.53
N TYR A 40 -6.89 -17.00 10.22
CA TYR A 40 -5.67 -17.53 9.60
C TYR A 40 -4.40 -16.93 10.21
N PHE A 41 -3.34 -17.72 10.21
CA PHE A 41 -2.00 -17.29 10.66
C PHE A 41 -1.21 -16.59 9.55
N GLY A 42 -1.31 -17.10 8.32
CA GLY A 42 -0.59 -16.57 7.16
C GLY A 42 -0.89 -17.38 5.90
N ILE A 43 0.06 -17.42 4.97
CA ILE A 43 -0.06 -18.12 3.69
C ILE A 43 1.06 -19.14 3.53
N GLY A 44 0.74 -20.31 3.03
CA GLY A 44 1.69 -21.36 2.69
C GLY A 44 2.01 -21.34 1.21
N ARG A 45 3.29 -21.37 0.85
CA ARG A 45 3.75 -21.69 -0.50
C ARG A 45 4.01 -23.20 -0.59
N PHE A 46 3.42 -23.82 -1.60
CA PHE A 46 3.54 -25.25 -1.86
C PHE A 46 4.46 -25.49 -3.07
N ASP A 47 5.32 -26.52 -2.97
CA ASP A 47 6.17 -26.99 -4.06
C ASP A 47 5.36 -27.73 -5.15
N ALA A 48 6.04 -28.23 -6.18
CA ALA A 48 5.40 -28.93 -7.29
C ALA A 48 4.80 -30.28 -6.84
N GLU A 49 5.35 -30.86 -5.78
CA GLU A 49 4.92 -32.11 -5.16
C GLU A 49 3.76 -31.93 -4.16
N GLY A 50 3.31 -30.69 -3.96
CA GLY A 50 2.19 -30.37 -3.05
C GLY A 50 2.57 -30.35 -1.57
N ARG A 51 3.85 -30.27 -1.24
CA ARG A 51 4.35 -30.12 0.14
C ARG A 51 4.46 -28.65 0.50
N LEU A 52 4.18 -28.34 1.77
CA LEU A 52 4.36 -26.99 2.29
C LEU A 52 5.86 -26.67 2.36
N ALA A 53 6.31 -25.74 1.51
CA ALA A 53 7.70 -25.36 1.40
C ALA A 53 8.04 -24.15 2.29
N GLU A 54 7.07 -23.27 2.53
CA GLU A 54 7.29 -22.00 3.23
C GLU A 54 5.97 -21.45 3.78
N ILE A 55 6.02 -20.84 4.96
CA ILE A 55 4.95 -20.02 5.53
C ILE A 55 5.35 -18.55 5.47
N ILE A 56 4.42 -17.74 4.97
CA ILE A 56 4.52 -16.31 4.78
C ILE A 56 3.57 -15.66 5.78
N MET A 57 4.14 -15.05 6.81
CA MET A 57 3.41 -14.46 7.94
C MET A 57 3.11 -12.99 7.69
N ASP A 58 1.86 -12.54 7.81
CA ASP A 58 1.55 -11.11 7.64
C ASP A 58 2.25 -10.25 8.71
N THR A 59 2.47 -8.99 8.37
CA THR A 59 3.18 -8.02 9.19
C THR A 59 2.29 -7.37 10.24
N VAL A 60 0.98 -7.64 10.25
CA VAL A 60 0.04 -7.01 11.18
C VAL A 60 0.05 -7.73 12.53
N CYS A 61 0.23 -6.95 13.60
CA CYS A 61 0.12 -7.43 14.98
C CYS A 61 -1.33 -7.86 15.30
N SER A 62 -1.51 -9.01 15.95
CA SER A 62 -2.79 -9.72 16.09
C SER A 62 -3.26 -10.09 17.52
N PRO A 63 -2.96 -9.33 18.60
CA PRO A 63 -3.49 -9.62 19.94
C PRO A 63 -4.94 -9.15 20.12
N THR A 64 -5.33 -8.10 19.40
CA THR A 64 -6.68 -7.53 19.26
C THR A 64 -6.71 -6.82 17.90
N ALA A 65 -7.86 -6.78 17.24
CA ALA A 65 -8.00 -6.44 15.81
C ALA A 65 -7.50 -5.04 15.34
N TYR A 66 -6.79 -4.28 16.18
CA TYR A 66 -6.48 -2.87 15.95
C TYR A 66 -5.05 -2.44 16.35
N CYS A 67 -4.10 -3.35 16.57
CA CYS A 67 -2.71 -2.92 16.80
C CYS A 67 -2.07 -2.47 15.45
N PRO A 68 -1.72 -1.19 15.26
CA PRO A 68 -1.20 -0.70 13.99
C PRO A 68 0.29 -1.03 13.76
N ARG A 69 0.91 -1.72 14.71
CA ARG A 69 2.36 -1.97 14.71
C ARG A 69 2.70 -3.26 13.98
N THR A 70 3.92 -3.30 13.45
CA THR A 70 4.44 -4.47 12.77
C THR A 70 4.70 -5.61 13.75
N ALA A 71 4.18 -6.80 13.44
CA ALA A 71 4.53 -8.03 14.13
C ALA A 71 5.99 -8.39 13.85
N VAL A 72 6.73 -8.70 14.91
CA VAL A 72 8.15 -9.07 14.85
C VAL A 72 8.42 -10.43 15.49
N VAL A 73 7.48 -10.92 16.31
CA VAL A 73 7.55 -12.19 17.03
C VAL A 73 6.17 -12.86 17.08
N VAL A 74 6.14 -14.09 17.59
CA VAL A 74 4.93 -14.90 17.73
C VAL A 74 4.82 -15.42 19.16
N HIS A 75 3.63 -15.41 19.76
CA HIS A 75 3.38 -15.97 21.09
C HIS A 75 3.66 -17.48 21.09
N ALA A 76 4.46 -17.98 22.03
CA ALA A 76 4.89 -19.37 22.05
C ALA A 76 3.73 -20.37 22.22
N GLU A 77 2.71 -20.01 23.02
CA GLU A 77 1.60 -20.92 23.32
C GLU A 77 0.43 -20.81 22.33
N THR A 78 0.12 -19.61 21.85
CA THR A 78 -1.08 -19.36 21.03
C THR A 78 -0.78 -19.14 19.56
N PHE A 79 0.50 -19.00 19.22
CA PHE A 79 0.99 -18.64 17.90
C PHE A 79 0.40 -17.32 17.36
N GLN A 80 -0.03 -16.43 18.26
CA GLN A 80 -0.47 -15.10 17.86
C GLN A 80 0.73 -14.23 17.47
N ARG A 81 0.58 -13.45 16.41
CA ARG A 81 1.64 -12.54 15.95
C ARG A 81 1.62 -11.28 16.79
N LEU A 82 2.78 -10.85 17.27
CA LEU A 82 2.91 -9.76 18.21
C LEU A 82 4.00 -8.78 17.75
N CYS A 83 3.73 -7.48 17.96
CA CYS A 83 4.75 -6.45 17.92
C CYS A 83 5.54 -6.45 19.23
N ASP A 84 6.66 -5.73 19.25
CA ASP A 84 7.55 -5.55 20.40
C ASP A 84 6.82 -5.23 21.73
N THR A 85 5.78 -4.41 21.65
CA THR A 85 5.02 -3.92 22.79
C THR A 85 3.95 -4.92 23.22
N CYS A 86 3.30 -5.57 22.26
CA CYS A 86 2.29 -6.57 22.56
C CYS A 86 2.89 -7.89 23.05
N SER A 87 4.18 -8.12 22.81
CA SER A 87 4.93 -9.25 23.37
C SER A 87 5.42 -9.03 24.80
N PHE A 88 5.23 -7.84 25.38
CA PHE A 88 5.77 -7.55 26.70
C PHE A 88 5.23 -8.49 27.78
N GLY A 89 6.14 -9.20 28.46
CA GLY A 89 5.80 -10.15 29.53
C GLY A 89 5.25 -11.50 29.05
N LEU A 90 5.32 -11.78 27.74
CA LEU A 90 4.88 -13.06 27.17
C LEU A 90 6.07 -13.89 26.70
N GLU A 91 5.92 -15.21 26.70
CA GLU A 91 6.86 -16.11 26.02
C GLU A 91 6.63 -16.02 24.51
N VAL A 92 7.71 -15.73 23.77
CA VAL A 92 7.64 -15.49 22.33
C VAL A 92 8.70 -16.27 21.57
N LEU A 93 8.37 -16.60 20.33
CA LEU A 93 9.24 -17.17 19.33
C LEU A 93 9.58 -16.10 18.30
N THR A 94 10.87 -15.96 18.00
CA THR A 94 11.35 -15.30 16.78
C THR A 94 10.98 -16.14 15.55
N LEU A 95 11.05 -15.56 14.35
CA LEU A 95 10.78 -16.30 13.12
C LEU A 95 11.69 -17.53 12.92
N PRO A 96 13.02 -17.46 13.17
CA PRO A 96 13.87 -18.64 13.10
C PRO A 96 13.48 -19.73 14.10
N GLU A 97 13.12 -19.36 15.33
CA GLU A 97 12.68 -20.32 16.35
C GLU A 97 11.35 -20.97 15.96
N LEU A 98 10.41 -20.18 15.44
CA LEU A 98 9.15 -20.71 14.91
C LEU A 98 9.39 -21.64 13.72
N ALA A 99 10.31 -21.30 12.81
CA ALA A 99 10.65 -22.15 11.67
C ALA A 99 11.22 -23.51 12.10
N LEU A 100 12.11 -23.50 13.10
CA LEU A 100 12.61 -24.73 13.71
C LEU A 100 11.50 -25.52 14.39
N HIS A 101 10.60 -24.85 15.09
CA HIS A 101 9.48 -25.47 15.80
C HIS A 101 8.46 -26.10 14.85
N LEU A 102 8.20 -25.48 13.70
CA LEU A 102 7.27 -25.98 12.67
C LEU A 102 7.92 -26.95 11.67
N GLY A 103 9.25 -27.02 11.61
CA GLY A 103 9.97 -27.78 10.58
C GLY A 103 9.78 -27.23 9.16
N VAL A 104 9.42 -25.95 9.02
CA VAL A 104 9.19 -25.29 7.72
C VAL A 104 9.75 -23.88 7.75
N VAL A 105 10.20 -23.39 6.59
CA VAL A 105 10.70 -22.01 6.48
C VAL A 105 9.56 -21.04 6.80
N VAL A 106 9.81 -20.10 7.71
CA VAL A 106 8.88 -19.01 8.00
C VAL A 106 9.55 -17.69 7.69
N ARG A 107 8.87 -16.85 6.92
CA ARG A 107 9.29 -15.45 6.69
C ARG A 107 8.13 -14.50 6.88
N MET A 108 8.46 -13.23 7.06
CA MET A 108 7.46 -12.18 6.91
C MET A 108 6.98 -12.11 5.46
N ALA A 109 5.70 -11.83 5.29
CA ALA A 109 5.20 -11.21 4.09
C ALA A 109 6.05 -9.98 3.82
N PRO A 110 6.39 -9.69 2.55
CA PRO A 110 6.98 -8.41 2.25
C PRO A 110 6.07 -7.36 2.88
N VAL A 111 6.64 -6.47 3.69
CA VAL A 111 5.99 -5.20 3.95
C VAL A 111 5.82 -4.65 2.55
N LEU A 112 4.61 -4.75 2.01
CA LEU A 112 4.23 -3.94 0.89
C LEU A 112 4.46 -2.54 1.44
N ALA A 113 5.60 -1.95 1.10
CA ALA A 113 5.74 -0.51 1.16
C ALA A 113 4.42 0.03 0.63
N PRO A 114 3.77 1.02 1.26
CA PRO A 114 2.60 1.67 0.68
C PRO A 114 2.93 1.87 -0.80
N SER A 115 2.21 1.13 -1.63
CA SER A 115 2.73 0.55 -2.87
C SER A 115 3.51 1.56 -3.69
N GLY A 116 4.82 1.34 -3.80
CA GLY A 116 5.61 1.86 -4.90
C GLY A 116 5.06 1.28 -6.20
N ARG A 117 4.40 2.15 -6.96
CA ARG A 117 4.12 2.09 -8.40
C ARG A 117 3.19 1.03 -9.01
N HIS A 118 2.97 -0.18 -8.49
CA HIS A 118 2.24 -1.20 -9.29
C HIS A 118 1.38 -2.24 -8.51
N ALA A 119 0.39 -1.82 -7.72
CA ALA A 119 -0.70 -2.70 -7.25
C ALA A 119 -2.05 -2.13 -7.70
N ALA A 120 -3.04 -3.02 -7.93
CA ALA A 120 -4.32 -2.83 -8.63
C ALA A 120 -5.04 -1.47 -8.43
N PRO A 121 -5.82 -1.00 -9.42
CA PRO A 121 -6.35 0.36 -9.43
C PRO A 121 -7.39 0.53 -8.32
N ASP A 122 -6.93 1.11 -7.22
CA ASP A 122 -7.77 1.87 -6.30
C ASP A 122 -8.56 2.90 -7.12
N GLU A 123 -9.81 3.21 -6.78
CA GLU A 123 -10.57 4.25 -7.51
C GLU A 123 -9.84 5.61 -7.48
N ALA A 124 -8.98 5.83 -6.47
CA ALA A 124 -8.06 6.97 -6.41
C ALA A 124 -6.85 6.86 -7.37
N TYR A 125 -6.40 5.64 -7.71
CA TYR A 125 -5.38 5.39 -8.74
C TYR A 125 -5.97 5.48 -10.14
N SER A 126 -7.24 5.10 -10.35
CA SER A 126 -7.93 5.34 -11.62
C SER A 126 -8.07 6.84 -11.88
N ALA A 127 -8.46 7.62 -10.86
CA ALA A 127 -8.46 9.09 -10.90
C ALA A 127 -7.05 9.65 -11.17
N SER A 128 -6.04 9.26 -10.40
CA SER A 128 -4.66 9.74 -10.59
C SER A 128 -4.11 9.43 -11.99
N ASN A 129 -4.31 8.21 -12.48
CA ASN A 129 -3.83 7.78 -13.79
C ASN A 129 -4.59 8.48 -14.92
N ARG A 130 -5.91 8.69 -14.74
CA ARG A 130 -6.74 9.44 -15.68
C ARG A 130 -6.27 10.88 -15.77
N ILE A 131 -6.17 11.58 -14.63
CA ILE A 131 -5.68 12.95 -14.54
C ILE A 131 -4.31 13.06 -15.22
N ALA A 132 -3.35 12.20 -14.85
CA ALA A 132 -2.00 12.23 -15.42
C ALA A 132 -1.97 12.05 -16.95
N ARG A 133 -2.83 11.18 -17.49
CA ARG A 133 -2.92 10.92 -18.94
C ARG A 133 -3.64 12.03 -19.70
N GLU A 134 -4.69 12.58 -19.12
CA GLU A 134 -5.57 13.55 -19.78
C GLU A 134 -5.05 14.99 -19.66
N PHE A 135 -4.17 15.26 -18.69
CA PHE A 135 -3.74 16.61 -18.31
C PHE A 135 -3.30 17.47 -19.50
N ALA A 136 -2.29 17.01 -20.26
CA ALA A 136 -1.72 17.80 -21.36
C ALA A 136 -2.75 18.11 -22.46
N THR A 137 -3.75 17.25 -22.64
CA THR A 137 -4.77 17.42 -23.70
C THR A 137 -5.93 18.31 -23.25
N HIS A 138 -6.22 18.38 -21.95
CA HIS A 138 -7.43 19.03 -21.43
C HIS A 138 -7.17 20.22 -20.52
N VAL A 139 -5.91 20.52 -20.17
CA VAL A 139 -5.59 21.62 -19.24
C VAL A 139 -6.12 22.98 -19.71
N ASP A 140 -6.25 23.20 -21.02
CA ASP A 140 -6.81 24.43 -21.58
C ASP A 140 -8.34 24.54 -21.44
N ASP A 141 -9.04 23.42 -21.24
CA ASP A 141 -10.49 23.40 -21.04
C ASP A 141 -10.87 23.86 -19.61
N PRO A 142 -11.56 25.00 -19.45
CA PRO A 142 -11.98 25.49 -18.15
C PRO A 142 -12.95 24.56 -17.41
N VAL A 143 -13.79 23.82 -18.13
CA VAL A 143 -14.75 22.87 -17.51
C VAL A 143 -13.99 21.70 -16.92
N TRP A 144 -13.06 21.14 -17.68
CA TRP A 144 -12.20 20.06 -17.20
C TRP A 144 -11.36 20.49 -15.99
N ARG A 145 -10.80 21.71 -15.97
CA ARG A 145 -10.10 22.24 -14.79
C ARG A 145 -11.00 22.32 -13.55
N MET A 146 -12.26 22.74 -13.71
CA MET A 146 -13.22 22.78 -12.61
C MET A 146 -13.56 21.37 -12.09
N GLU A 147 -13.77 20.40 -12.99
CA GLU A 147 -14.01 19.00 -12.65
C GLU A 147 -12.81 18.39 -11.92
N LEU A 148 -11.60 18.66 -12.40
CA LEU A 148 -10.35 18.28 -11.75
C LEU A 148 -10.27 18.82 -10.32
N CYS A 149 -10.54 20.11 -10.10
CA CYS A 149 -10.53 20.68 -8.75
C CYS A 149 -11.59 20.06 -7.84
N ALA A 150 -12.78 19.75 -8.37
CA ALA A 150 -13.84 19.08 -7.62
C ALA A 150 -13.49 17.61 -7.29
N GLU A 151 -12.76 16.92 -8.17
CA GLU A 151 -12.23 15.59 -7.93
C GLU A 151 -11.11 15.61 -6.89
N LEU A 152 -10.14 16.52 -6.99
CA LEU A 152 -9.07 16.68 -6.00
C LEU A 152 -9.59 17.04 -4.60
N SER A 153 -10.71 17.76 -4.52
CA SER A 153 -11.38 18.05 -3.25
C SER A 153 -12.00 16.81 -2.61
N ARG A 154 -12.58 15.91 -3.42
CA ARG A 154 -13.20 14.65 -2.94
C ARG A 154 -12.17 13.56 -2.68
N THR A 155 -11.06 13.58 -3.42
CA THR A 155 -10.03 12.55 -3.39
C THR A 155 -8.65 13.21 -3.33
N PRO A 156 -8.20 13.69 -2.15
CA PRO A 156 -6.91 14.36 -2.02
C PRO A 156 -5.71 13.49 -2.44
N SER A 157 -5.82 12.17 -2.34
CA SER A 157 -4.80 11.22 -2.81
C SER A 157 -4.58 11.25 -4.33
N ALA A 158 -5.52 11.82 -5.10
CA ALA A 158 -5.41 11.98 -6.55
C ALA A 158 -4.46 13.11 -6.99
N VAL A 159 -3.95 13.91 -6.04
CA VAL A 159 -2.95 14.96 -6.31
C VAL A 159 -1.70 14.42 -7.03
N ASN A 160 -1.36 13.14 -6.82
CA ASN A 160 -0.27 12.49 -7.53
C ASN A 160 -0.48 12.49 -9.05
N GLY A 161 -1.72 12.37 -9.52
CA GLY A 161 -2.06 12.48 -10.93
C GLY A 161 -1.74 13.87 -11.49
N LEU A 162 -2.05 14.93 -10.74
CA LEU A 162 -1.70 16.31 -11.09
C LEU A 162 -0.18 16.50 -11.15
N LEU A 163 0.55 16.03 -10.15
CA LEU A 163 2.02 16.11 -10.12
C LEU A 163 2.66 15.40 -11.32
N ILE A 164 2.17 14.21 -11.66
CA ILE A 164 2.66 13.43 -12.80
C ILE A 164 2.30 14.13 -14.11
N GLY A 165 1.06 14.58 -14.27
CA GLY A 165 0.58 15.26 -15.49
C GLY A 165 1.35 16.55 -15.78
N VAL A 166 1.49 17.42 -14.77
CA VAL A 166 2.28 18.67 -14.89
C VAL A 166 3.76 18.36 -15.08
N GLY A 167 4.30 17.35 -14.37
CA GLY A 167 5.70 16.94 -14.47
C GLY A 167 6.06 16.33 -15.83
N ALA A 168 5.11 15.70 -16.51
CA ALA A 168 5.28 15.11 -17.83
C ALA A 168 5.34 16.14 -18.96
N LEU A 169 4.85 17.37 -18.75
CA LEU A 169 4.96 18.44 -19.74
C LEU A 169 6.43 18.77 -20.02
N SER A 170 6.76 18.85 -21.31
CA SER A 170 8.00 19.45 -21.78
C SER A 170 8.03 20.95 -21.48
N HIS A 171 9.22 21.56 -21.49
CA HIS A 171 9.36 23.01 -21.31
C HIS A 171 8.54 23.82 -22.31
N ARG A 172 8.38 23.32 -23.54
CA ARG A 172 7.57 23.96 -24.57
C ARG A 172 6.08 23.91 -24.23
N GLU A 173 5.57 22.73 -23.87
CA GLU A 173 4.16 22.57 -23.49
C GLU A 173 3.81 23.40 -22.24
N VAL A 174 4.73 23.53 -21.28
CA VAL A 174 4.53 24.43 -20.13
C VAL A 174 4.33 25.88 -20.57
N LEU A 175 5.09 26.35 -21.56
CA LEU A 175 4.95 27.71 -22.08
C LEU A 175 3.66 27.86 -22.91
N ASP A 176 3.34 26.86 -23.73
CA ASP A 176 2.15 26.86 -24.58
C ASP A 176 0.85 26.87 -23.73
N HIS A 177 0.82 26.14 -22.61
CA HIS A 177 -0.32 26.08 -21.68
C HIS A 177 -0.23 27.05 -20.50
N TYR A 178 0.77 27.94 -20.45
CA TYR A 178 1.10 28.72 -19.25
C TYR A 178 -0.09 29.50 -18.65
N PRO A 179 -0.93 30.22 -19.44
CA PRO A 179 -2.09 30.90 -18.89
C PRO A 179 -3.09 29.96 -18.21
N ALA A 180 -3.32 28.77 -18.80
CA ALA A 180 -4.21 27.76 -18.25
C ALA A 180 -3.65 27.11 -16.98
N LEU A 181 -2.33 26.89 -16.93
CA LEU A 181 -1.63 26.38 -15.75
C LEU A 181 -1.71 27.34 -14.57
N CYS A 182 -1.50 28.65 -14.80
CA CYS A 182 -1.67 29.67 -13.78
C CYS A 182 -3.12 29.75 -13.28
N ALA A 183 -4.09 29.70 -14.21
CA ALA A 183 -5.50 29.65 -13.84
C ALA A 183 -5.82 28.43 -12.96
N LEU A 184 -5.33 27.25 -13.35
CA LEU A 184 -5.46 26.03 -12.54
C LEU A 184 -4.86 26.22 -11.14
N GLY A 185 -3.65 26.78 -11.04
CA GLY A 185 -2.98 27.03 -9.77
C GLY A 185 -3.83 27.84 -8.79
N THR A 186 -4.53 28.87 -9.29
CA THR A 186 -5.45 29.68 -8.48
C THR A 186 -6.78 28.99 -8.13
N GLN A 187 -7.18 27.99 -8.92
CA GLN A 187 -8.43 27.25 -8.76
C GLN A 187 -8.30 26.02 -7.86
N LEU A 188 -7.08 25.60 -7.52
CA LEU A 188 -6.84 24.38 -6.75
C LEU A 188 -7.51 24.43 -5.37
N PRO A 189 -7.96 23.28 -4.83
CA PRO A 189 -8.52 23.21 -3.49
C PRO A 189 -7.53 23.71 -2.43
N GLY A 190 -8.01 24.43 -1.41
CA GLY A 190 -7.16 25.14 -0.44
C GLY A 190 -6.05 24.28 0.18
N VAL A 191 -6.36 23.04 0.59
CA VAL A 191 -5.37 22.11 1.16
C VAL A 191 -4.27 21.76 0.16
N VAL A 192 -4.63 21.48 -1.10
CA VAL A 192 -3.67 21.13 -2.17
C VAL A 192 -2.83 22.35 -2.55
N HIS A 193 -3.47 23.52 -2.66
CA HIS A 193 -2.80 24.78 -2.96
C HIS A 193 -1.75 25.13 -1.88
N GLU A 194 -2.12 25.08 -0.61
CA GLU A 194 -1.21 25.36 0.51
C GLU A 194 -0.02 24.39 0.55
N ASP A 195 -0.25 23.10 0.30
CA ASP A 195 0.81 22.09 0.27
C ASP A 195 1.80 22.30 -0.89
N LEU A 196 1.29 22.66 -2.08
CA LEU A 196 2.13 22.98 -3.24
C LEU A 196 2.93 24.27 -3.03
N VAL A 197 2.31 25.32 -2.50
CA VAL A 197 3.00 26.57 -2.14
C VAL A 197 4.08 26.29 -1.09
N ARG A 198 3.82 25.45 -0.09
CA ARG A 198 4.84 25.06 0.90
C ARG A 198 6.01 24.31 0.25
N ALA A 199 5.73 23.49 -0.75
CA ALA A 199 6.74 22.71 -1.46
C ALA A 199 7.70 23.57 -2.31
N THR A 200 7.34 24.80 -2.68
CA THR A 200 8.26 25.74 -3.39
C THR A 200 9.49 26.09 -2.55
N ARG A 201 9.42 25.97 -1.21
CA ARG A 201 10.57 26.12 -0.30
C ARG A 201 11.66 25.06 -0.53
N ARG A 202 11.32 23.94 -1.18
CA ARG A 202 12.24 22.88 -1.65
C ARG A 202 11.97 22.63 -3.13
N PRO A 203 12.44 23.52 -4.02
CA PRO A 203 11.99 23.56 -5.42
C PRO A 203 12.41 22.33 -6.23
N LEU A 204 13.39 21.56 -5.76
CA LEU A 204 13.85 20.32 -6.41
C LEU A 204 12.95 19.10 -6.13
N SER A 205 11.92 19.25 -5.29
CA SER A 205 10.91 18.20 -5.10
C SER A 205 9.89 18.19 -6.25
N PRO A 206 9.31 17.03 -6.62
CA PRO A 206 8.27 16.97 -7.66
C PRO A 206 7.08 17.93 -7.42
N ALA A 207 6.69 18.10 -6.15
CA ALA A 207 5.68 19.06 -5.74
C ALA A 207 6.13 20.52 -5.92
N GLY A 208 7.39 20.84 -5.58
CA GLY A 208 7.96 22.17 -5.80
C GLY A 208 8.06 22.55 -7.28
N VAL A 209 8.52 21.63 -8.13
CA VAL A 209 8.57 21.85 -9.59
C VAL A 209 7.16 22.05 -10.17
N THR A 210 6.19 21.26 -9.69
CA THR A 210 4.79 21.38 -10.13
C THR A 210 4.20 22.72 -9.73
N ALA A 211 4.42 23.17 -8.49
CA ALA A 211 3.95 24.47 -8.02
C ALA A 211 4.50 25.62 -8.89
N LEU A 212 5.80 25.59 -9.21
CA LEU A 212 6.41 26.59 -10.10
C LEU A 212 5.80 26.58 -11.51
N ARG A 213 5.51 25.40 -12.06
CA ARG A 213 4.86 25.26 -13.38
C ARG A 213 3.40 25.73 -13.38
N LEU A 214 2.75 25.71 -12.22
CA LEU A 214 1.40 26.25 -12.00
C LEU A 214 1.39 27.74 -11.65
N GLY A 215 2.55 28.42 -11.68
CA GLY A 215 2.65 29.86 -11.42
C GLY A 215 2.53 30.27 -9.94
N MET A 216 2.86 29.35 -9.02
CA MET A 216 2.83 29.58 -7.56
C MET A 216 4.17 30.01 -6.97
#